data_AF-A0A5P8FJQ1-F1
#
_entry.id   AF-A0A5P8FJQ1-F1
#
_cell.length_a   1.000
_cell.length_b   1.000
_cell.length_c   1.000
_cell.angle_alpha   90.00
_cell.angle_beta   90.00
_cell.angle_gamma   90.00
#
_symmetry.space_group_name_H-M   'P 1'
#
loop_
_entity.id
_entity.type
_entity.pdbx_description
1 polymer ?
#
loop_
_entity_poly.entity_id
_entity_poly.type
_entity_poly.pdbx_seq_one_letter_code
_entity_poly.pdbx_strand_id
1 'polypeptide(L)'
;MTRFGYLGPEGTFTQMALLSWRPATSAEHVPFGSVDAALTAVREREIDAAVVPIENSVEGGVSATLDALASGAPLSVTGEVLVPITFVIAAREGVELADVRAIGTHSHAWAQVRGWAQQHAPEAGYVATLSTASAAADLAAGGAPFDAAVCAPVAAHNHGLQVLAHDIGDLSSAVTRFVVVSRPEWLPTPTGFDKTTVVLYQRSDRAGGLLELLEQLAARGINMTRLESRPTKESMGSYCFSIDLEGHVADARVGEALMSLHRVCAEVRFVGSYPAANGQAVSVDPLTSDTAFAEASSWLESLRHPGR
;
A
#
# COMPACT_ATOMS: atom_id res chain seq x y z
N MET A 1 24.44 -5.57 8.39
CA MET A 1 23.28 -5.14 9.20
C MET A 1 22.14 -4.93 8.23
N THR A 2 20.94 -5.43 8.53
CA THR A 2 19.79 -5.26 7.62
C THR A 2 19.39 -3.79 7.58
N ARG A 3 19.10 -3.27 6.38
CA ARG A 3 18.72 -1.86 6.15
C ARG A 3 17.32 -1.79 5.57
N PHE A 4 16.43 -1.05 6.22
CA PHE A 4 15.08 -0.79 5.75
C PHE A 4 14.92 0.66 5.33
N GLY A 5 14.46 0.86 4.10
CA GLY A 5 14.02 2.17 3.61
C GLY A 5 12.57 2.46 3.96
N TYR A 6 12.20 3.74 3.98
CA TYR A 6 10.80 4.15 4.02
C TYR A 6 10.60 5.50 3.34
N LEU A 7 9.38 5.78 2.90
CA LEU A 7 8.99 7.11 2.44
C LEU A 7 9.02 8.09 3.62
N GLY A 8 10.07 8.91 3.66
CA GLY A 8 10.34 9.86 4.73
C GLY A 8 9.55 11.16 4.61
N PRO A 9 9.90 12.15 5.46
CA PRO A 9 10.95 12.13 6.47
C PRO A 9 10.56 11.34 7.75
N GLU A 10 11.41 11.40 8.78
CA GLU A 10 11.07 10.95 10.14
C GLU A 10 9.80 11.66 10.66
N GLY A 11 9.04 10.97 11.50
CA GLY A 11 7.75 11.44 12.03
C GLY A 11 6.54 11.18 11.11
N THR A 12 6.73 10.53 9.97
CA THR A 12 5.62 10.19 9.04
C THR A 12 4.86 8.93 9.47
N PHE A 13 3.64 8.76 8.94
CA PHE A 13 2.88 7.52 9.06
C PHE A 13 3.63 6.30 8.49
N THR A 14 4.45 6.49 7.46
CA THR A 14 5.31 5.43 6.91
C THR A 14 6.36 4.97 7.91
N GLN A 15 6.99 5.89 8.66
CA GLN A 15 7.92 5.50 9.72
C GLN A 15 7.20 4.71 10.82
N MET A 16 5.98 5.10 11.19
CA MET A 16 5.18 4.33 12.15
C MET A 16 4.87 2.91 11.65
N ALA A 17 4.56 2.75 10.35
CA ALA A 17 4.38 1.45 9.72
C ALA A 17 5.66 0.61 9.79
N LEU A 18 6.82 1.22 9.48
CA LEU A 18 8.13 0.58 9.56
C LEU A 18 8.45 0.11 10.99
N LEU A 19 8.24 0.95 11.99
CA LEU A 19 8.52 0.62 13.39
C LEU A 19 7.61 -0.48 13.93
N SER A 20 6.41 -0.62 13.37
CA SER A 20 5.46 -1.69 13.69
C SER A 20 5.82 -3.03 13.04
N TRP A 21 6.69 -3.02 12.02
CA TRP A 21 7.18 -4.23 11.37
C TRP A 21 8.32 -4.87 12.17
N ARG A 22 8.02 -5.95 12.92
CA ARG A 22 8.98 -6.59 13.84
C ARG A 22 10.38 -6.86 13.25
N PRO A 23 10.53 -7.38 12.00
CA PRO A 23 11.85 -7.57 11.41
C PRO A 23 12.67 -6.29 11.24
N ALA A 24 12.04 -5.13 11.18
CA ALA A 24 12.72 -3.84 11.07
C ALA A 24 13.15 -3.26 12.43
N THR A 25 12.65 -3.74 13.57
CA THR A 25 12.87 -3.08 14.87
C THR A 25 14.36 -2.98 15.27
N SER A 26 15.21 -3.91 14.85
CA SER A 26 16.66 -3.91 15.11
C SER A 26 17.51 -3.54 13.89
N ALA A 27 16.88 -3.08 12.81
CA ALA A 27 17.54 -2.73 11.55
C ALA A 27 17.92 -1.24 11.50
N GLU A 28 18.80 -0.88 10.56
CA GLU A 28 19.03 0.52 10.20
C GLU A 28 17.82 1.03 9.40
N HIS A 29 17.31 2.22 9.73
CA HIS A 29 16.20 2.86 9.01
C HIS A 29 16.70 4.02 8.18
N VAL A 30 16.37 4.03 6.89
CA VAL A 30 16.84 5.03 5.93
C VAL A 30 15.63 5.78 5.34
N PRO A 31 15.46 7.08 5.63
CA PRO A 31 14.40 7.87 5.00
C PRO A 31 14.74 8.19 3.55
N PHE A 32 13.74 8.10 2.66
CA PHE A 32 13.84 8.51 1.26
C PHE A 32 12.82 9.60 0.94
N GLY A 33 13.18 10.52 0.04
CA GLY A 33 12.33 11.64 -0.37
C GLY A 33 11.16 11.26 -1.30
N SER A 34 11.16 10.05 -1.86
CA SER A 34 10.08 9.55 -2.72
C SER A 34 9.97 8.03 -2.68
N VAL A 35 8.82 7.51 -3.07
CA VAL A 35 8.58 6.07 -3.23
C VAL A 35 9.51 5.50 -4.29
N ASP A 36 9.67 6.19 -5.42
CA ASP A 36 10.56 5.77 -6.49
C ASP A 36 12.01 5.64 -6.02
N ALA A 37 12.50 6.59 -5.21
CA ALA A 37 13.85 6.54 -4.65
C ALA A 37 14.02 5.35 -3.70
N ALA A 38 13.08 5.12 -2.79
CA ALA A 38 13.12 3.98 -1.87
C ALA A 38 13.12 2.64 -2.63
N LEU A 39 12.24 2.47 -3.61
CA LEU A 39 12.14 1.22 -4.38
C LEU A 39 13.31 1.02 -5.34
N THR A 40 13.93 2.10 -5.83
CA THR A 40 15.17 2.05 -6.60
C THR A 40 16.34 1.58 -5.74
N ALA A 41 16.47 2.10 -4.52
CA ALA A 41 17.50 1.65 -3.57
C ALA A 41 17.36 0.15 -3.21
N VAL A 42 16.13 -0.39 -3.17
CA VAL A 42 15.91 -1.85 -3.04
C VAL A 42 16.43 -2.60 -4.27
N ARG A 43 16.15 -2.12 -5.48
CA ARG A 43 16.63 -2.73 -6.74
C ARG A 43 18.15 -2.72 -6.83
N GLU A 44 18.78 -1.62 -6.42
CA GLU A 44 20.22 -1.39 -6.49
C GLU A 44 21.00 -2.02 -5.33
N ARG A 45 20.31 -2.72 -4.42
CA ARG A 45 20.89 -3.38 -3.24
C ARG A 45 21.55 -2.40 -2.26
N GLU A 46 21.15 -1.14 -2.27
CA GLU A 46 21.56 -0.17 -1.25
C GLU A 46 20.85 -0.46 0.08
N ILE A 47 19.60 -0.91 0.02
CA ILE A 47 18.80 -1.37 1.16
C ILE A 47 18.20 -2.76 0.90
N ASP A 48 17.77 -3.43 1.95
CA ASP A 48 17.25 -4.80 1.87
C ASP A 48 15.75 -4.84 1.54
N ALA A 49 15.00 -3.92 2.13
CA ALA A 49 13.57 -3.77 1.90
C ALA A 49 13.13 -2.32 2.13
N ALA A 50 11.97 -1.96 1.60
CA ALA A 50 11.36 -0.65 1.81
C ALA A 50 9.91 -0.79 2.29
N VAL A 51 9.50 0.08 3.21
CA VAL A 51 8.10 0.25 3.61
C VAL A 51 7.52 1.44 2.88
N VAL A 52 6.49 1.20 2.06
CA VAL A 52 5.84 2.23 1.24
C VAL A 52 4.31 2.12 1.35
N PRO A 53 3.58 3.24 1.32
CA PRO A 53 2.11 3.20 1.34
C PRO A 53 1.60 2.67 0.00
N ILE A 54 0.63 1.76 0.00
CA ILE A 54 0.01 1.24 -1.23
C ILE A 54 -1.43 1.71 -1.39
N GLU A 55 -2.15 1.96 -0.30
CA GLU A 55 -3.57 2.27 -0.31
C GLU A 55 -3.97 3.06 0.94
N ASN A 56 -4.80 4.08 0.76
CA ASN A 56 -5.43 4.85 1.83
C ASN A 56 -6.95 4.63 1.78
N SER A 57 -7.60 4.43 2.92
CA SER A 57 -9.04 4.13 2.99
C SER A 57 -9.94 5.30 2.53
N VAL A 58 -9.41 6.51 2.39
CA VAL A 58 -10.14 7.71 1.98
C VAL A 58 -9.82 8.09 0.53
N GLU A 59 -8.54 8.05 0.14
CA GLU A 59 -8.10 8.52 -1.19
C GLU A 59 -7.81 7.40 -2.20
N GLY A 60 -7.87 6.14 -1.76
CA GLY A 60 -7.60 4.98 -2.61
C GLY A 60 -6.11 4.67 -2.78
N GLY A 61 -5.74 4.08 -3.91
CA GLY A 61 -4.39 3.60 -4.17
C GLY A 61 -3.34 4.70 -4.30
N VAL A 62 -2.14 4.41 -3.79
CA VAL A 62 -0.99 5.31 -3.90
C VAL A 62 -0.31 5.11 -5.24
N SER A 63 -0.64 6.01 -6.17
CA SER A 63 -0.19 5.98 -7.58
C SER A 63 1.32 5.71 -7.75
N ALA A 64 2.18 6.36 -6.94
CA ALA A 64 3.63 6.18 -7.07
C ALA A 64 4.07 4.75 -6.76
N THR A 65 3.52 4.13 -5.71
CA THR A 65 3.82 2.74 -5.35
C THR A 65 3.31 1.77 -6.40
N LEU A 66 2.08 1.98 -6.89
CA LEU A 66 1.48 1.11 -7.90
C LEU A 66 2.27 1.15 -9.22
N ASP A 67 2.64 2.34 -9.68
CA ASP A 67 3.42 2.53 -10.90
C ASP A 67 4.83 1.92 -10.77
N ALA A 68 5.46 2.11 -9.61
CA ALA A 68 6.80 1.60 -9.35
C ALA A 68 6.82 0.06 -9.21
N LEU A 69 5.77 -0.56 -8.66
CA LEU A 69 5.62 -2.01 -8.59
C LEU A 69 5.29 -2.63 -9.94
N ALA A 70 4.56 -1.90 -10.80
CA ALA A 70 4.18 -2.35 -12.14
C ALA A 70 5.36 -2.39 -13.11
N SER A 71 6.32 -1.47 -13.00
CA SER A 71 7.37 -1.28 -14.02
C SER A 71 8.79 -1.57 -13.53
N GLY A 72 9.76 -1.61 -14.45
CA GLY A 72 11.18 -1.79 -14.13
C GLY A 72 11.54 -3.18 -13.61
N ALA A 73 12.71 -3.30 -12.97
CA ALA A 73 13.16 -4.56 -12.38
C ALA A 73 12.14 -5.09 -11.35
N PRO A 74 11.85 -6.41 -11.35
CA PRO A 74 10.87 -7.00 -10.44
C PRO A 74 11.16 -6.73 -8.97
N LEU A 75 10.10 -6.50 -8.22
CA LEU A 75 10.08 -6.34 -6.77
C LEU A 75 9.04 -7.29 -6.20
N SER A 76 9.20 -7.65 -4.93
CA SER A 76 8.29 -8.53 -4.22
C SER A 76 7.74 -7.90 -2.94
N VAL A 77 6.42 -7.89 -2.77
CA VAL A 77 5.77 -7.60 -1.49
C VAL A 77 5.82 -8.85 -0.62
N THR A 78 6.38 -8.69 0.57
CA THR A 78 6.63 -9.79 1.53
C THR A 78 5.85 -9.63 2.84
N GLY A 79 5.10 -8.54 2.97
CA GLY A 79 4.23 -8.26 4.10
C GLY A 79 3.45 -6.97 3.90
N GLU A 80 2.44 -6.77 4.73
CA GLU A 80 1.69 -5.51 4.82
C GLU A 80 1.50 -5.08 6.28
N VAL A 81 1.27 -3.79 6.46
CA VAL A 81 0.99 -3.15 7.76
C VAL A 81 -0.18 -2.19 7.58
N LEU A 82 -1.15 -2.26 8.49
CA LEU A 82 -2.26 -1.31 8.57
C LEU A 82 -2.00 -0.33 9.70
N VAL A 83 -1.97 0.96 9.37
CA VAL A 83 -1.77 2.03 10.36
C VAL A 83 -3.04 2.88 10.45
N PRO A 84 -3.72 2.90 11.60
CA PRO A 84 -4.77 3.86 11.89
C PRO A 84 -4.23 5.30 11.80
N ILE A 85 -4.95 6.16 11.11
CA ILE A 85 -4.54 7.54 10.86
C ILE A 85 -5.23 8.46 11.85
N THR A 86 -4.43 9.01 12.75
CA THR A 86 -4.86 10.07 13.66
C THR A 86 -4.11 11.34 13.29
N PHE A 87 -4.85 12.41 13.04
CA PHE A 87 -4.30 13.74 12.82
C PHE A 87 -4.42 14.58 14.09
N VAL A 88 -3.41 15.40 14.32
CA VAL A 88 -3.45 16.51 15.28
C VAL A 88 -3.21 17.81 14.53
N ILE A 89 -3.77 18.90 15.03
CA ILE A 89 -3.32 20.24 14.69
C ILE A 89 -2.42 20.76 15.80
N ALA A 90 -1.21 21.16 15.45
CA ALA A 90 -0.20 21.59 16.39
C ALA A 90 0.37 22.96 16.01
N ALA A 91 0.77 23.74 17.00
CA ALA A 91 1.35 25.06 16.83
C ALA A 91 2.55 25.27 17.76
N ARG A 92 3.26 26.40 17.58
CA ARG A 92 4.28 26.82 18.56
C ARG A 92 3.61 27.21 19.87
N GLU A 93 4.37 27.11 20.96
CA GLU A 93 3.90 27.49 22.30
C GLU A 93 3.31 28.91 22.31
N GLY A 94 2.13 29.05 22.94
CA GLY A 94 1.44 30.33 23.07
C GLY A 94 0.57 30.74 21.89
N VAL A 95 0.51 29.95 20.81
CA VAL A 95 -0.48 30.13 19.74
C VAL A 95 -1.76 29.41 20.12
N GLU A 96 -2.88 30.13 20.16
CA GLU A 96 -4.19 29.53 20.37
C GLU A 96 -4.87 29.22 19.03
N LEU A 97 -5.81 28.27 19.03
CA LEU A 97 -6.53 27.88 17.80
C LEU A 97 -7.25 29.06 17.14
N ALA A 98 -7.73 30.02 17.93
CA ALA A 98 -8.39 31.23 17.45
C ALA A 98 -7.45 32.19 16.68
N ASP A 99 -6.14 32.09 16.88
CA ASP A 99 -5.13 32.93 16.23
C ASP A 99 -4.66 32.35 14.89
N VAL A 100 -4.99 31.09 14.60
CA VAL A 100 -4.55 30.40 13.38
C VAL A 100 -5.19 31.04 12.15
N ARG A 101 -4.36 31.49 11.20
CA ARG A 101 -4.77 32.06 9.89
C ARG A 101 -4.22 31.28 8.70
N ALA A 102 -3.22 30.44 8.92
CA ALA A 102 -2.75 29.49 7.92
C ALA A 102 -2.40 28.13 8.54
N ILE A 103 -2.81 27.05 7.88
CA ILE A 103 -2.58 25.66 8.27
C ILE A 103 -1.70 24.97 7.22
N GLY A 104 -0.51 24.55 7.61
CA GLY A 104 0.42 23.78 6.78
C GLY A 104 0.18 22.29 6.89
N THR A 105 -0.03 21.60 5.76
CA THR A 105 -0.02 20.13 5.72
C THR A 105 0.08 19.59 4.29
N HIS A 106 0.21 18.27 4.17
CA HIS A 106 0.15 17.61 2.87
C HIS A 106 -1.29 17.58 2.33
N SER A 107 -1.46 17.66 1.01
CA SER A 107 -2.79 17.70 0.37
C SER A 107 -3.72 16.56 0.79
N HIS A 108 -3.17 15.36 0.92
CA HIS A 108 -3.89 14.16 1.38
C HIS A 108 -4.40 14.27 2.82
N ALA A 109 -3.62 14.89 3.70
CA ALA A 109 -4.04 15.14 5.07
C ALA A 109 -5.09 16.25 5.11
N TRP A 110 -4.91 17.32 4.32
CA TRP A 110 -5.90 18.39 4.21
C TRP A 110 -7.27 17.90 3.74
N ALA A 111 -7.30 16.99 2.78
CA ALA A 111 -8.55 16.38 2.29
C ALA A 111 -9.31 15.62 3.39
N GLN A 112 -8.62 15.15 4.43
CA GLN A 112 -9.16 14.35 5.51
C GLN A 112 -9.47 15.15 6.79
N VAL A 113 -9.15 16.45 6.85
CA VAL A 113 -9.41 17.30 8.02
C VAL A 113 -10.17 18.58 7.66
N ARG A 114 -10.64 18.69 6.42
CA ARG A 114 -11.23 19.93 5.89
C ARG A 114 -12.54 20.24 6.61
N GLY A 115 -13.35 19.23 6.89
CA GLY A 115 -14.60 19.39 7.64
C GLY A 115 -14.35 19.95 9.02
N TRP A 116 -13.38 19.37 9.75
CA TRP A 116 -12.95 19.86 11.05
C TRP A 116 -12.42 21.31 10.99
N ALA A 117 -11.53 21.61 10.03
CA ALA A 117 -10.92 22.93 9.89
C ALA A 117 -11.95 24.03 9.58
N GLN A 118 -12.94 23.74 8.73
CA GLN A 118 -14.02 24.69 8.44
C GLN A 118 -14.88 25.03 9.66
N GLN A 119 -15.00 24.11 10.61
CA GLN A 119 -15.81 24.31 11.83
C GLN A 119 -15.04 25.04 12.93
N HIS A 120 -13.75 24.77 13.08
CA HIS A 120 -12.95 25.22 14.23
C HIS A 120 -11.97 26.34 13.90
N ALA A 121 -11.55 26.47 12.63
CA ALA A 121 -10.65 27.51 12.15
C ALA A 121 -11.10 28.03 10.76
N PRO A 122 -12.33 28.57 10.63
CA PRO A 122 -12.92 28.95 9.34
C PRO A 122 -12.16 30.05 8.60
N GLU A 123 -11.39 30.88 9.32
CA GLU A 123 -10.56 31.94 8.73
C GLU A 123 -9.19 31.45 8.28
N ALA A 124 -8.83 30.19 8.56
CA ALA A 124 -7.51 29.65 8.24
C ALA A 124 -7.42 29.18 6.78
N GLY A 125 -6.40 29.65 6.07
CA GLY A 125 -6.05 29.18 4.73
C GLY A 125 -5.22 27.90 4.75
N TYR A 126 -5.40 27.05 3.75
CA TYR A 126 -4.55 25.86 3.55
C TYR A 126 -3.24 26.24 2.85
N VAL A 127 -2.13 25.79 3.42
CA VAL A 127 -0.79 25.89 2.83
C VAL A 127 -0.26 24.48 2.57
N ALA A 128 -0.01 24.18 1.29
CA ALA A 128 0.49 22.88 0.89
C ALA A 128 1.96 22.70 1.31
N THR A 129 2.26 21.56 1.92
CA THR A 129 3.61 21.14 2.31
C THR A 129 3.99 19.82 1.65
N LEU A 130 5.29 19.49 1.67
CA LEU A 130 5.82 18.24 1.09
C LEU A 130 5.37 16.99 1.86
N SER A 131 5.16 17.11 3.17
CA SER A 131 4.62 16.04 4.01
C SER A 131 3.99 16.64 5.28
N THR A 132 3.22 15.81 6.00
CA THR A 132 2.70 16.16 7.32
C THR A 132 3.81 16.39 8.34
N ALA A 133 4.88 15.59 8.27
CA ALA A 133 6.03 15.71 9.16
C ALA A 133 6.88 16.94 8.83
N SER A 134 7.10 17.25 7.55
CA SER A 134 7.80 18.49 7.16
C SER A 134 7.01 19.73 7.57
N ALA A 135 5.68 19.69 7.54
CA ALA A 135 4.87 20.79 8.07
C ALA A 135 5.17 21.08 9.55
N ALA A 136 5.27 20.03 10.37
CA ALA A 136 5.65 20.17 11.78
C ALA A 136 7.08 20.69 11.95
N ALA A 137 8.03 20.14 11.18
CA ALA A 137 9.43 20.56 11.22
C ALA A 137 9.61 22.04 10.83
N ASP A 138 9.01 22.46 9.71
CA ASP A 138 9.09 23.82 9.19
C ASP A 138 8.44 24.82 10.16
N LEU A 139 7.34 24.43 10.81
CA LEU A 139 6.67 25.25 11.81
C LEU A 139 7.55 25.49 13.04
N ALA A 140 8.20 24.44 13.52
CA ALA A 140 9.09 24.50 14.67
C ALA A 140 10.37 25.31 14.39
N ALA A 141 10.87 25.27 13.15
CA ALA A 141 12.03 26.06 12.73
C ALA A 141 11.78 27.58 12.69
N GLY A 142 10.51 28.03 12.75
CA GLY A 142 10.17 29.46 12.90
C GLY A 142 10.14 30.28 11.60
N GLY A 143 10.16 29.63 10.43
CA GLY A 143 10.11 30.28 9.11
C GLY A 143 8.94 29.86 8.22
N ALA A 144 8.04 29.02 8.72
CA ALA A 144 6.90 28.54 7.97
C ALA A 144 5.90 29.67 7.64
N PRO A 145 5.32 29.70 6.42
CA PRO A 145 4.25 30.63 6.04
C PRO A 145 2.87 30.23 6.61
N PHE A 146 2.85 29.55 7.76
CA PHE A 146 1.65 29.07 8.43
C PHE A 146 1.83 29.05 9.96
N ASP A 147 0.71 29.11 10.68
CA ASP A 147 0.67 29.26 12.14
C ASP A 147 0.50 27.92 12.87
N ALA A 148 -0.14 26.97 12.20
CA ALA A 148 -0.37 25.62 12.69
C ALA A 148 -0.07 24.57 11.62
N ALA A 149 0.29 23.36 12.05
CA ALA A 149 0.54 22.22 11.19
C ALA A 149 -0.42 21.09 11.51
N VAL A 150 -1.02 20.49 10.48
CA VAL A 150 -1.74 19.21 10.63
C VAL A 150 -0.75 18.08 10.40
N CYS A 151 -0.54 17.24 11.41
CA CYS A 151 0.46 16.18 11.36
C CYS A 151 0.09 14.95 12.20
N ALA A 152 0.94 13.93 12.17
CA ALA A 152 0.84 12.80 13.10
C ALA A 152 1.24 13.25 14.51
N PRO A 153 0.65 12.68 15.59
CA PRO A 153 1.00 13.03 16.97
C PRO A 153 2.52 12.98 17.26
N VAL A 154 3.21 11.97 16.69
CA VAL A 154 4.65 11.80 16.85
C VAL A 154 5.46 12.94 16.23
N ALA A 155 5.02 13.51 15.11
CA ALA A 155 5.71 14.63 14.48
C ALA A 155 5.60 15.91 15.32
N ALA A 156 4.42 16.19 15.88
CA ALA A 156 4.24 17.31 16.81
C ALA A 156 5.15 17.15 18.04
N HIS A 157 5.19 15.94 18.61
CA HIS A 157 6.02 15.62 19.77
C HIS A 157 7.53 15.78 19.49
N ASN A 158 8.02 15.21 18.39
CA ASN A 158 9.44 15.26 18.00
C ASN A 158 9.96 16.68 17.84
N HIS A 159 9.09 17.62 17.47
CA HIS A 159 9.43 19.02 17.24
C HIS A 159 9.00 19.96 18.38
N GLY A 160 8.53 19.42 19.51
CA GLY A 160 8.14 20.22 20.67
C GLY A 160 6.96 21.17 20.43
N LEU A 161 6.09 20.84 19.48
CA LEU A 161 4.91 21.64 19.17
C LEU A 161 3.77 21.35 20.16
N GLN A 162 3.01 22.38 20.52
CA GLN A 162 1.80 22.27 21.31
C GLN A 162 0.66 21.73 20.45
N VAL A 163 0.03 20.64 20.88
CA VAL A 163 -1.18 20.12 20.23
C VAL A 163 -2.38 20.97 20.64
N LEU A 164 -3.04 21.60 19.66
CA LEU A 164 -4.23 22.44 19.86
C LEU A 164 -5.52 21.63 19.85
N ALA A 165 -5.57 20.59 19.01
CA ALA A 165 -6.66 19.61 19.01
C ALA A 165 -6.15 18.24 18.53
N HIS A 166 -6.76 17.19 19.07
CA HIS A 166 -6.42 15.81 18.79
C HIS A 166 -7.54 15.11 18.03
N ASP A 167 -7.18 14.13 17.20
CA ASP A 167 -8.11 13.31 16.43
C ASP A 167 -9.07 14.13 15.56
N ILE A 168 -8.49 15.02 14.76
CA ILE A 168 -9.21 16.00 13.93
C ILE A 168 -9.59 15.47 12.53
N GLY A 169 -9.45 14.16 12.32
CA GLY A 169 -9.84 13.52 11.07
C GLY A 169 -11.35 13.53 10.89
N ASP A 170 -11.82 13.85 9.68
CA ASP A 170 -13.23 13.80 9.30
C ASP A 170 -13.78 12.35 9.37
N LEU A 171 -12.91 11.34 9.26
CA LEU A 171 -13.23 9.93 9.41
C LEU A 171 -12.33 9.28 10.47
N SER A 172 -12.90 8.89 11.61
CA SER A 172 -12.18 8.23 12.72
C SER A 172 -11.71 6.82 12.41
N SER A 173 -12.28 6.17 11.39
CA SER A 173 -11.87 4.85 10.91
C SER A 173 -10.83 4.90 9.78
N ALA A 174 -10.19 6.05 9.55
CA ALA A 174 -9.20 6.19 8.50
C ALA A 174 -7.98 5.28 8.76
N VAL A 175 -7.61 4.48 7.76
CA VAL A 175 -6.47 3.56 7.82
C VAL A 175 -5.67 3.71 6.54
N THR A 176 -4.34 3.71 6.67
CA THR A 176 -3.43 3.57 5.52
C THR A 176 -2.77 2.21 5.57
N ARG A 177 -2.76 1.55 4.43
CA ARG A 177 -2.12 0.27 4.19
C ARG A 177 -0.74 0.50 3.57
N PHE A 178 0.25 -0.10 4.19
CA PHE A 178 1.64 -0.08 3.78
C PHE A 178 2.08 -1.49 3.40
N VAL A 179 3.02 -1.59 2.46
CA VAL A 179 3.61 -2.85 2.04
C VAL A 179 5.10 -2.85 2.30
N VAL A 180 5.63 -4.01 2.66
CA VAL A 180 7.06 -4.28 2.80
C VAL A 180 7.54 -4.88 1.48
N VAL A 181 8.40 -4.15 0.78
CA VAL A 181 8.87 -4.50 -0.56
C VAL A 181 10.35 -4.86 -0.52
N SER A 182 10.70 -6.01 -1.09
CA SER A 182 12.07 -6.48 -1.25
C SER A 182 12.33 -6.89 -2.69
N ARG A 183 13.53 -7.40 -2.97
CA ARG A 183 13.82 -8.12 -4.22
C ARG A 183 13.12 -9.50 -4.20
N PRO A 184 12.81 -10.10 -5.36
CA PRO A 184 12.15 -11.41 -5.46
C PRO A 184 13.13 -12.57 -5.20
N GLU A 185 13.80 -12.55 -4.04
CA GLU A 185 14.80 -13.55 -3.64
C GLU A 185 14.19 -14.64 -2.74
N TRP A 186 13.03 -14.37 -2.14
CA TRP A 186 12.33 -15.26 -1.22
C TRP A 186 10.83 -14.93 -1.20
N LEU A 187 10.00 -15.91 -0.84
CA LEU A 187 8.56 -15.74 -0.57
C LEU A 187 8.22 -16.28 0.83
N PRO A 188 7.39 -15.58 1.62
CA PRO A 188 6.82 -16.11 2.85
C PRO A 188 6.17 -17.48 2.64
N THR A 189 6.16 -18.31 3.69
CA THR A 189 5.37 -19.55 3.69
C THR A 189 3.88 -19.23 3.82
N PRO A 190 2.97 -20.02 3.22
CA PRO A 190 1.54 -19.83 3.37
C PRO A 190 1.11 -19.83 4.84
N THR A 191 0.20 -18.94 5.19
CA THR A 191 -0.36 -18.78 6.54
C THR A 191 -1.87 -19.09 6.59
N GLY A 192 -2.54 -19.18 5.44
CA GLY A 192 -3.99 -19.39 5.34
C GLY A 192 -4.82 -18.10 5.47
N PHE A 193 -4.16 -16.96 5.70
CA PHE A 193 -4.72 -15.61 5.66
C PHE A 193 -3.88 -14.72 4.73
N ASP A 194 -3.40 -15.29 3.64
CA ASP A 194 -2.48 -14.63 2.73
C ASP A 194 -3.20 -13.78 1.68
N LYS A 195 -2.48 -12.77 1.18
CA LYS A 195 -2.81 -12.07 -0.06
C LYS A 195 -1.77 -12.37 -1.11
N THR A 196 -2.19 -12.33 -2.37
CA THR A 196 -1.30 -12.34 -3.52
C THR A 196 -1.53 -11.10 -4.37
N THR A 197 -0.49 -10.31 -4.61
CA THR A 197 -0.57 -9.13 -5.49
C THR A 197 -0.02 -9.47 -6.87
N VAL A 198 -0.74 -9.04 -7.90
CA VAL A 198 -0.32 -9.15 -9.31
C VAL A 198 -0.56 -7.85 -10.06
N VAL A 199 0.20 -7.63 -11.13
CA VAL A 199 -0.11 -6.64 -12.16
C VAL A 199 -0.35 -7.36 -13.47
N LEU A 200 -1.53 -7.15 -14.04
CA LEU A 200 -1.97 -7.81 -15.27
C LEU A 200 -1.98 -6.82 -16.43
N TYR A 201 -1.21 -7.10 -17.48
CA TYR A 201 -1.17 -6.31 -18.69
C TYR A 201 -2.07 -6.94 -19.74
N GLN A 202 -3.01 -6.16 -20.27
CA GLN A 202 -3.90 -6.63 -21.33
C GLN A 202 -3.15 -6.74 -22.67
N ARG A 203 -3.52 -7.73 -23.48
CA ARG A 203 -3.05 -7.85 -24.88
C ARG A 203 -3.68 -6.81 -25.79
N SER A 204 -4.95 -6.49 -25.55
CA SER A 204 -5.69 -5.53 -26.33
C SER A 204 -6.74 -4.86 -25.46
N ASP A 205 -6.87 -3.54 -25.60
CA ASP A 205 -7.96 -2.79 -24.99
C ASP A 205 -9.23 -3.00 -25.82
N ARG A 206 -10.17 -3.75 -25.26
CA ARG A 206 -11.44 -4.10 -25.89
C ARG A 206 -12.54 -4.29 -24.85
N ALA A 207 -13.79 -4.10 -25.27
CA ALA A 207 -14.94 -4.45 -24.45
C ALA A 207 -14.84 -5.91 -23.97
N GLY A 208 -15.02 -6.11 -22.66
CA GLY A 208 -14.89 -7.42 -22.01
C GLY A 208 -13.45 -7.88 -21.73
N GLY A 209 -12.42 -7.10 -22.08
CA GLY A 209 -11.03 -7.48 -21.84
C GLY A 209 -10.70 -7.64 -20.35
N LEU A 210 -11.23 -6.78 -19.47
CA LEU A 210 -11.05 -6.94 -18.03
C LEU A 210 -11.85 -8.14 -17.50
N LEU A 211 -13.09 -8.30 -17.98
CA LEU A 211 -13.96 -9.42 -17.60
C LEU A 211 -13.27 -10.77 -17.85
N GLU A 212 -12.64 -10.95 -19.02
CA GLU A 212 -11.90 -12.17 -19.36
C GLU A 212 -10.80 -12.51 -18.33
N LEU A 213 -10.12 -11.50 -17.78
CA LEU A 213 -9.12 -11.67 -16.74
C LEU A 213 -9.77 -12.04 -15.40
N LEU A 214 -10.85 -11.35 -15.04
CA LEU A 214 -11.56 -11.58 -13.78
C LEU A 214 -12.24 -12.96 -13.76
N GLU A 215 -12.70 -13.46 -14.90
CA GLU A 215 -13.25 -14.81 -15.04
C GLU A 215 -12.22 -15.90 -14.68
N GLN A 216 -10.92 -15.66 -14.92
CA GLN A 216 -9.87 -16.62 -14.52
C GLN A 216 -9.79 -16.80 -13.01
N LEU A 217 -10.08 -15.75 -12.25
CA LEU A 217 -10.09 -15.71 -10.79
C LEU A 217 -11.42 -16.26 -10.26
N ALA A 218 -12.53 -15.76 -10.80
CA ALA A 218 -13.88 -16.13 -10.38
C ALA A 218 -14.16 -17.63 -10.59
N ALA A 219 -13.72 -18.21 -11.70
CA ALA A 219 -13.88 -19.64 -11.99
C ALA A 219 -13.16 -20.56 -10.98
N ARG A 220 -12.26 -20.01 -10.17
CA ARG A 220 -11.48 -20.73 -9.14
C ARG A 220 -11.82 -20.28 -7.72
N GLY A 221 -12.91 -19.53 -7.55
CA GLY A 221 -13.36 -19.05 -6.24
C GLY A 221 -12.32 -18.15 -5.56
N ILE A 222 -11.61 -17.33 -6.32
CA ILE A 222 -10.63 -16.37 -5.78
C ILE A 222 -11.30 -15.02 -5.58
N ASN A 223 -11.42 -14.61 -4.32
CA ASN A 223 -11.88 -13.29 -3.96
C ASN A 223 -10.78 -12.24 -4.21
N MET A 224 -11.19 -11.01 -4.52
CA MET A 224 -10.29 -9.87 -4.72
C MET A 224 -10.55 -8.81 -3.65
N THR A 225 -9.48 -8.26 -3.08
CA THR A 225 -9.56 -7.20 -2.06
C THR A 225 -9.21 -5.83 -2.61
N ARG A 226 -8.55 -5.75 -3.77
CA ARG A 226 -8.22 -4.50 -4.46
C ARG A 226 -8.13 -4.73 -5.96
N LEU A 227 -8.61 -3.76 -6.75
CA LEU A 227 -8.49 -3.73 -8.20
C LEU A 227 -8.34 -2.27 -8.66
N GLU A 228 -7.21 -1.96 -9.29
CA GLU A 228 -6.92 -0.62 -9.79
C GLU A 228 -6.37 -0.64 -11.22
N SER A 229 -7.00 0.11 -12.11
CA SER A 229 -6.52 0.34 -13.47
C SER A 229 -5.44 1.42 -13.48
N ARG A 230 -4.30 1.16 -14.14
CA ARG A 230 -3.20 2.11 -14.33
C ARG A 230 -2.85 2.23 -15.81
N PRO A 231 -2.60 3.43 -16.33
CA PRO A 231 -2.07 3.58 -17.68
C PRO A 231 -0.63 3.05 -17.73
N THR A 232 -0.30 2.26 -18.74
CA THR A 232 1.06 1.69 -18.91
C THR A 232 2.08 2.73 -19.38
N LYS A 233 1.62 3.91 -19.83
CA LYS A 233 2.41 5.01 -20.42
C LYS A 233 3.08 4.65 -21.76
N GLU A 234 2.77 3.48 -22.34
CA GLU A 234 3.26 3.07 -23.66
C GLU A 234 2.44 3.69 -24.80
N SER A 235 1.12 3.74 -24.64
CA SER A 235 0.19 4.34 -25.60
C SER A 235 -1.13 4.73 -24.93
N MET A 236 -1.87 5.65 -25.54
CA MET A 236 -3.22 6.01 -25.11
C MET A 236 -4.14 4.79 -25.24
N GLY A 237 -4.83 4.42 -24.15
CA GLY A 237 -5.70 3.24 -24.09
C GLY A 237 -5.00 1.95 -23.64
N SER A 238 -3.68 1.96 -23.40
CA SER A 238 -2.99 0.80 -22.81
C SER A 238 -3.04 0.86 -21.29
N TYR A 239 -3.64 -0.17 -20.69
CA TYR A 239 -3.82 -0.28 -19.23
C TYR A 239 -3.24 -1.58 -18.68
N CYS A 240 -2.78 -1.49 -17.43
CA CYS A 240 -2.55 -2.65 -16.59
C CYS A 240 -3.44 -2.58 -15.34
N PHE A 241 -3.69 -3.73 -14.73
CA PHE A 241 -4.54 -3.85 -13.53
C PHE A 241 -3.69 -4.36 -12.38
N SER A 242 -3.58 -3.55 -11.33
CA SER A 242 -2.98 -3.99 -10.06
C SER A 242 -4.08 -4.60 -9.20
N ILE A 243 -3.91 -5.86 -8.82
CA ILE A 243 -4.94 -6.65 -8.14
C ILE A 243 -4.34 -7.32 -6.91
N ASP A 244 -5.10 -7.28 -5.80
CA ASP A 244 -4.83 -8.10 -4.62
C ASP A 244 -5.88 -9.21 -4.52
N LEU A 245 -5.39 -10.45 -4.46
CA LEU A 245 -6.16 -11.69 -4.37
C LEU A 245 -6.10 -12.22 -2.94
N GLU A 246 -7.18 -12.80 -2.44
CA GLU A 246 -7.12 -13.63 -1.23
C GLU A 246 -6.58 -15.02 -1.59
N GLY A 247 -5.47 -15.41 -0.96
CA GLY A 247 -4.78 -16.68 -1.19
C GLY A 247 -3.28 -16.52 -1.43
N HIS A 248 -2.58 -17.64 -1.33
CA HIS A 248 -1.14 -17.73 -1.56
C HIS A 248 -0.85 -18.37 -2.93
N VAL A 249 0.28 -18.04 -3.58
CA VAL A 249 0.73 -18.70 -4.83
C VAL A 249 0.91 -20.22 -4.70
N ALA A 250 0.98 -20.73 -3.47
CA ALA A 250 1.09 -22.15 -3.17
C ALA A 250 -0.28 -22.85 -3.17
N ASP A 251 -1.38 -22.10 -3.04
CA ASP A 251 -2.72 -22.64 -3.13
C ASP A 251 -2.97 -23.08 -4.58
N ALA A 252 -3.49 -24.29 -4.78
CA ALA A 252 -3.71 -24.86 -6.12
C ALA A 252 -4.58 -23.94 -6.99
N ARG A 253 -5.64 -23.36 -6.39
CA ARG A 253 -6.54 -22.42 -7.07
C ARG A 253 -5.81 -21.16 -7.56
N VAL A 254 -4.90 -20.60 -6.76
CA VAL A 254 -4.15 -19.39 -7.14
C VAL A 254 -3.11 -19.72 -8.19
N GLY A 255 -2.35 -20.82 -8.01
CA GLY A 255 -1.37 -21.29 -9.00
C GLY A 255 -2.00 -21.53 -10.38
N GLU A 256 -3.12 -22.25 -10.43
CA GLU A 256 -3.87 -22.50 -11.66
C GLU A 256 -4.43 -21.21 -12.29
N ALA A 257 -4.86 -20.24 -11.46
CA ALA A 257 -5.30 -18.93 -11.95
C ALA A 257 -4.14 -18.17 -12.61
N LEU A 258 -2.97 -18.12 -11.96
CA LEU A 258 -1.77 -17.47 -12.49
C LEU A 258 -1.30 -18.12 -13.80
N MET A 259 -1.35 -19.46 -13.88
CA MET A 259 -1.07 -20.18 -15.12
C MET A 259 -2.04 -19.81 -16.25
N SER A 260 -3.33 -19.65 -15.93
CA SER A 260 -4.33 -19.22 -16.91
C SER A 260 -4.12 -17.77 -17.36
N LEU A 261 -3.91 -16.87 -16.40
CA LEU A 261 -3.61 -15.46 -16.63
C LEU A 261 -2.36 -15.29 -17.48
N HIS A 262 -1.30 -16.07 -17.24
CA HIS A 262 -0.06 -16.00 -18.03
C HIS A 262 -0.29 -16.33 -19.52
N ARG A 263 -1.30 -17.14 -19.86
CA ARG A 263 -1.65 -17.42 -21.26
C ARG A 263 -2.43 -16.28 -21.91
N VAL A 264 -3.35 -15.66 -21.18
CA VAL A 264 -4.29 -14.66 -21.74
C VAL A 264 -3.76 -13.23 -21.70
N CYS A 265 -2.99 -12.87 -20.66
CA CYS A 265 -2.38 -11.56 -20.55
C CYS A 265 -1.23 -11.36 -21.56
N ALA A 266 -0.89 -10.11 -21.82
CA ALA A 266 0.36 -9.76 -22.48
C ALA A 266 1.55 -10.03 -21.55
N GLU A 267 1.37 -9.65 -20.29
CA GLU A 267 2.31 -9.87 -19.21
C GLU A 267 1.55 -10.09 -17.91
N VAL A 268 2.03 -11.02 -17.09
CA VAL A 268 1.63 -11.17 -15.70
C VAL A 268 2.86 -10.89 -14.85
N ARG A 269 2.79 -9.81 -14.08
CA ARG A 269 3.83 -9.49 -13.12
C ARG A 269 3.37 -9.93 -11.75
N PHE A 270 3.98 -11.00 -11.26
CA PHE A 270 3.77 -11.48 -9.90
C PHE A 270 4.52 -10.57 -8.93
N VAL A 271 3.78 -9.92 -8.03
CA VAL A 271 4.34 -8.98 -7.05
C VAL A 271 4.56 -9.67 -5.71
N GLY A 272 3.94 -10.80 -5.41
CA GLY A 272 4.25 -11.57 -4.20
C GLY A 272 3.02 -12.15 -3.54
N SER A 273 3.27 -13.13 -2.67
CA SER A 273 2.28 -13.69 -1.75
C SER A 273 2.77 -13.48 -0.33
N TYR A 274 1.91 -12.95 0.54
CA TYR A 274 2.31 -12.49 1.87
C TYR A 274 1.14 -12.53 2.86
N PRO A 275 1.40 -12.63 4.17
CA PRO A 275 0.34 -12.65 5.17
C PRO A 275 -0.43 -11.32 5.20
N ALA A 276 -1.76 -11.39 5.27
CA ALA A 276 -2.60 -10.21 5.45
C ALA A 276 -2.45 -9.65 6.87
N ALA A 277 -2.41 -8.32 7.01
CA ALA A 277 -2.22 -7.65 8.29
C ALA A 277 -3.41 -7.83 9.26
N ASN A 278 -4.61 -8.10 8.73
CA ASN A 278 -5.83 -8.30 9.52
C ASN A 278 -5.93 -9.72 10.12
N GLY A 279 -5.08 -10.67 9.70
CA GLY A 279 -5.11 -12.06 10.15
C GLY A 279 -6.41 -12.82 9.84
N GLN A 280 -7.22 -12.33 8.90
CA GLN A 280 -8.50 -12.97 8.58
C GLN A 280 -8.26 -14.16 7.64
N ALA A 281 -8.62 -15.36 8.12
CA ALA A 281 -8.52 -16.59 7.33
C ALA A 281 -9.32 -16.49 6.03
N VAL A 282 -8.71 -16.96 4.94
CA VAL A 282 -9.38 -17.00 3.64
C VAL A 282 -10.44 -18.10 3.65
N SER A 283 -11.68 -17.75 3.31
CA SER A 283 -12.75 -18.71 3.12
C SER A 283 -12.59 -19.40 1.76
N VAL A 284 -12.32 -20.70 1.75
CA VAL A 284 -12.15 -21.49 0.53
C VAL A 284 -13.35 -22.38 0.31
N ASP A 285 -13.96 -22.32 -0.88
CA ASP A 285 -15.04 -23.21 -1.28
C ASP A 285 -14.50 -24.65 -1.37
N PRO A 286 -15.21 -25.67 -0.84
CA PRO A 286 -14.79 -27.07 -0.97
C PRO A 286 -14.44 -27.49 -2.41
N LEU A 287 -15.15 -26.96 -3.41
CA LEU A 287 -14.93 -27.25 -4.84
C LEU A 287 -13.65 -26.62 -5.40
N THR A 288 -13.07 -25.64 -4.70
CA THR A 288 -11.84 -24.95 -5.12
C THR A 288 -10.69 -25.14 -4.12
N SER A 289 -10.85 -26.09 -3.19
CA SER A 289 -9.81 -26.51 -2.26
C SER A 289 -8.66 -27.25 -2.96
N ASP A 290 -7.48 -27.26 -2.35
CA ASP A 290 -6.33 -28.01 -2.87
C ASP A 290 -6.63 -29.50 -3.06
N THR A 291 -7.49 -30.07 -2.19
CA THR A 291 -7.95 -31.46 -2.32
C THR A 291 -8.78 -31.66 -3.59
N ALA A 292 -9.73 -30.76 -3.87
CA ALA A 292 -10.53 -30.83 -5.08
C ALA A 292 -9.68 -30.71 -6.36
N PHE A 293 -8.68 -29.82 -6.36
CA PHE A 293 -7.72 -29.73 -7.48
C PHE A 293 -6.88 -31.01 -7.63
N ALA A 294 -6.40 -31.61 -6.53
CA ALA A 294 -5.65 -32.86 -6.56
C ALA A 294 -6.49 -34.04 -7.08
N GLU A 295 -7.74 -34.16 -6.64
CA GLU A 295 -8.69 -35.18 -7.11
C GLU A 295 -8.98 -35.02 -8.61
N ALA A 296 -9.22 -33.79 -9.09
CA ALA A 296 -9.43 -33.51 -10.50
C ALA A 296 -8.19 -33.85 -11.35
N SER A 297 -6.98 -33.55 -10.85
CA SER A 297 -5.73 -33.90 -11.51
C SER A 297 -5.53 -35.41 -11.60
N SER A 298 -5.76 -36.15 -10.51
CA SER A 298 -5.66 -37.61 -10.47
C SER A 298 -6.65 -38.28 -11.43
N TRP A 299 -7.88 -37.77 -11.48
CA TRP A 299 -8.87 -38.23 -12.46
C TRP A 299 -8.40 -38.00 -13.89
N LEU A 300 -7.87 -36.82 -14.22
CA LEU A 300 -7.33 -36.51 -15.56
C LEU A 300 -6.16 -37.42 -15.93
N GLU A 301 -5.26 -37.72 -14.99
CA GLU A 301 -4.16 -38.67 -15.19
C GLU A 301 -4.68 -40.07 -15.52
N SER A 302 -5.74 -40.52 -14.85
CA SER A 302 -6.36 -41.83 -15.14
C SER A 302 -6.89 -41.93 -16.57
N LEU A 303 -7.39 -40.83 -17.14
CA LEU A 303 -7.86 -40.77 -18.53
C LEU A 303 -6.71 -40.80 -19.54
N ARG A 304 -5.55 -40.25 -19.17
CA ARG A 304 -4.33 -40.26 -20.01
C ARG A 304 -3.63 -41.61 -20.01
N HIS A 305 -3.85 -42.42 -18.98
CA HIS A 305 -3.26 -43.75 -18.81
C HIS A 305 -4.31 -44.84 -18.56
N PRO A 306 -5.24 -45.09 -19.52
CA PRO A 306 -6.27 -46.10 -19.34
C PRO A 306 -5.65 -47.50 -19.27
N GLY A 307 -5.78 -48.18 -18.13
CA GLY A 307 -5.37 -49.57 -17.94
C GLY A 307 -4.09 -49.82 -17.12
N ARG A 308 -3.63 -48.85 -16.32
CA ARG A 308 -2.78 -49.11 -15.15
C ARG A 308 -3.62 -49.13 -13.87
#